data_AF-J7K8G2-F1
#
_entry.id   AF-J7K8G2-F1
#
_cell.length_a   1.000
_cell.length_b   1.000
_cell.length_c   1.000
_cell.angle_alpha   90.00
_cell.angle_beta   90.00
_cell.angle_gamma   90.00
#
_symmetry.space_group_name_H-M   'P 1'
#
loop_
_entity.id
_entity.type
_entity.pdbx_description
1 polymer ?
#
loop_
_entity_poly.entity_id
_entity_poly.type
_entity_poly.pdbx_seq_one_letter_code
_entity_poly.pdbx_strand_id
1 'polypeptide(L)'
;MPINPPRVPGNSDLFLTPQQRDIAVGTLLGDASLQTQSDGKTWRLKWQMSLKHADYADQICQEFGNRWIPSKPHAVSRSNSEMLGFQTVASVNLTGLAHLFLEENGRRFVKVYKPGLVRDHLTNRGLAYWFMDDGGKADYTSNQGKGIVLNTHGFEEQGVIAICQELAERF
;
A
#
# COMPACT_ATOMS: atom_id res chain seq x y z
N MET A 1 -22.10 -37.27 -20.29
CA MET A 1 -20.97 -36.35 -20.56
C MET A 1 -20.51 -35.77 -19.23
N PRO A 2 -19.21 -35.74 -18.89
CA PRO A 2 -18.78 -35.06 -17.68
C PRO A 2 -18.84 -33.55 -17.94
N ILE A 3 -19.69 -32.88 -17.15
CA ILE A 3 -19.73 -31.43 -17.02
C ILE A 3 -18.41 -31.00 -16.40
N ASN A 4 -17.59 -30.29 -17.15
CA ASN A 4 -16.37 -29.68 -16.61
C ASN A 4 -16.77 -28.72 -15.48
N PRO A 5 -16.11 -28.79 -14.30
CA PRO A 5 -16.36 -27.83 -13.24
C PRO A 5 -16.08 -26.40 -13.75
N PRO A 6 -16.81 -25.39 -13.25
CA PRO A 6 -16.59 -24.01 -13.63
C PRO A 6 -15.12 -23.64 -13.40
N ARG A 7 -14.50 -23.06 -14.42
CA ARG A 7 -13.10 -22.64 -14.42
C ARG A 7 -12.91 -21.65 -13.26
N VAL A 8 -12.09 -22.02 -12.27
CA VAL A 8 -11.64 -21.07 -11.24
C VAL A 8 -10.90 -19.94 -11.99
N PRO A 9 -11.34 -18.67 -11.90
CA PRO A 9 -10.70 -17.58 -12.62
C PRO A 9 -9.22 -17.53 -12.24
N GLY A 10 -8.34 -17.49 -13.24
CA GLY A 10 -6.92 -17.29 -13.00
C GLY A 10 -6.65 -15.89 -12.45
N ASN A 11 -5.47 -15.66 -11.84
CA ASN A 11 -5.07 -14.35 -11.32
C ASN A 11 -5.10 -13.20 -12.36
N SER A 12 -5.23 -13.51 -13.64
CA SER A 12 -5.37 -12.56 -14.75
C SER A 12 -6.70 -11.79 -14.74
N ASP A 13 -7.75 -12.34 -14.12
CA ASP A 13 -9.10 -11.78 -14.18
C ASP A 13 -9.45 -10.95 -12.93
N LEU A 14 -8.45 -10.67 -12.10
CA LEU A 14 -8.61 -10.00 -10.81
C LEU A 14 -8.15 -8.54 -10.91
N PHE A 15 -9.11 -7.61 -10.91
CA PHE A 15 -8.85 -6.17 -10.95
C PHE A 15 -9.18 -5.53 -9.60
N LEU A 16 -8.41 -4.51 -9.23
CA LEU A 16 -8.75 -3.69 -8.07
C LEU A 16 -10.02 -2.91 -8.38
N THR A 17 -10.98 -2.93 -7.45
CA THR A 17 -12.07 -1.96 -7.48
C THR A 17 -11.51 -0.55 -7.25
N PRO A 18 -12.24 0.53 -7.60
CA PRO A 18 -11.79 1.89 -7.29
C PRO A 18 -11.44 2.08 -5.81
N GLN A 19 -12.25 1.51 -4.92
CA GLN A 19 -12.00 1.54 -3.47
C GLN A 19 -10.71 0.82 -3.07
N GLN A 20 -10.46 -0.38 -3.61
CA GLN A 20 -9.21 -1.11 -3.34
C GLN A 20 -7.99 -0.40 -3.91
N ARG A 21 -8.14 0.27 -5.07
CA ARG A 21 -7.08 1.09 -5.66
C ARG A 21 -6.74 2.28 -4.77
N ASP A 22 -7.74 2.98 -4.24
CA ASP A 22 -7.53 4.11 -3.33
C ASP A 22 -6.78 3.69 -2.07
N ILE A 23 -7.18 2.55 -1.47
CA ILE A 23 -6.50 1.96 -0.31
C ILE A 23 -5.06 1.56 -0.67
N ALA A 24 -4.85 0.94 -1.84
CA ALA A 24 -3.52 0.55 -2.30
C ALA A 24 -2.61 1.76 -2.49
N VAL A 25 -3.10 2.87 -3.08
CA VAL A 25 -2.31 4.10 -3.24
C VAL A 25 -1.95 4.71 -1.88
N GLY A 26 -2.91 4.81 -0.96
CA GLY A 26 -2.66 5.34 0.38
C GLY A 26 -1.64 4.53 1.16
N THR A 27 -1.84 3.21 1.22
CA THR A 27 -0.93 2.32 1.95
C THR A 27 0.44 2.20 1.26
N LEU A 28 0.52 2.33 -0.06
CA LEU A 28 1.81 2.38 -0.77
C LEU A 28 2.56 3.69 -0.57
N LEU A 29 1.91 4.79 -0.21
CA LEU A 29 2.62 5.97 0.29
C LEU A 29 3.16 5.72 1.68
N GLY A 30 2.39 5.00 2.51
CA GLY A 30 2.76 4.55 3.86
C GLY A 30 3.56 3.24 3.93
N ASP A 31 3.07 2.31 4.76
CA ASP A 31 3.76 1.11 5.25
C ASP A 31 3.76 -0.07 4.26
N ALA A 32 2.90 -0.06 3.24
CA ALA A 32 2.83 -1.15 2.29
C ALA A 32 4.03 -1.15 1.33
N SER A 33 4.38 -2.35 0.87
CA SER A 33 5.37 -2.55 -0.17
C SER A 33 4.78 -3.28 -1.37
N LEU A 34 5.19 -2.87 -2.58
CA LEU A 34 4.90 -3.60 -3.80
C LEU A 34 6.11 -4.45 -4.17
N GLN A 35 5.91 -5.76 -4.34
CA GLN A 35 6.99 -6.72 -4.56
C GLN A 35 6.75 -7.58 -5.78
N THR A 36 7.83 -7.99 -6.45
CA THR A 36 7.80 -8.98 -7.53
C THR A 36 8.73 -10.16 -7.20
N GLN A 37 8.33 -11.36 -7.63
CA GLN A 37 9.19 -12.56 -7.64
C GLN A 37 9.34 -13.12 -9.05
N SER A 38 8.99 -12.30 -10.05
CA SER A 38 8.87 -12.68 -11.45
C SER A 38 9.53 -11.66 -12.37
N ASP A 39 10.53 -10.95 -11.85
CA ASP A 39 11.29 -9.94 -12.60
C ASP A 39 10.37 -8.88 -13.24
N GLY A 40 9.43 -8.35 -12.45
CA GLY A 40 8.49 -7.32 -12.89
C GLY A 40 7.26 -7.79 -13.68
N LYS A 41 7.15 -9.09 -14.02
CA LYS A 41 5.99 -9.61 -14.78
C LYS A 41 4.67 -9.58 -14.00
N THR A 42 4.74 -9.82 -12.69
CA THR A 42 3.62 -9.77 -11.77
C THR A 42 4.05 -9.14 -10.46
N TRP A 43 3.09 -8.54 -9.76
CA TRP A 43 3.31 -7.79 -8.54
C TRP A 43 2.35 -8.25 -7.45
N ARG A 44 2.74 -8.09 -6.19
CA ARG A 44 1.87 -8.26 -5.02
C ARG A 44 2.04 -7.09 -4.07
N LEU A 45 0.96 -6.67 -3.43
CA LEU A 45 1.02 -5.80 -2.27
C LEU A 45 1.34 -6.64 -1.04
N LYS A 46 2.23 -6.15 -0.18
CA LYS A 46 2.60 -6.80 1.07
C LYS A 46 2.60 -5.77 2.19
N TRP A 47 1.92 -6.10 3.27
CA TRP A 47 1.87 -5.32 4.50
C TRP A 47 2.61 -6.05 5.62
N GLN A 48 3.28 -5.28 6.46
CA GLN A 48 3.85 -5.74 7.71
C GLN A 48 3.62 -4.66 8.78
N MET A 49 3.04 -5.04 9.91
CA MET A 49 2.71 -4.08 10.98
C MET A 49 2.81 -4.72 12.36
N SER A 50 2.83 -3.91 13.41
CA SER A 50 2.83 -4.42 14.79
C SER A 50 1.53 -5.17 15.11
N LEU A 51 1.61 -6.18 15.98
CA LEU A 51 0.46 -6.93 16.51
C LEU A 51 -0.65 -6.02 17.08
N LYS A 52 -0.30 -4.85 17.63
CA LYS A 52 -1.27 -3.89 18.16
C LYS A 52 -2.20 -3.29 17.08
N HIS A 53 -1.89 -3.48 15.81
CA HIS A 53 -2.66 -3.01 14.66
C HIS A 53 -3.48 -4.15 14.00
N ALA A 54 -3.82 -5.20 14.75
CA ALA A 54 -4.60 -6.33 14.24
C ALA A 54 -5.93 -5.90 13.60
N ASP A 55 -6.68 -5.00 14.24
CA ASP A 55 -7.95 -4.50 13.71
C ASP A 55 -7.77 -3.79 12.37
N TYR A 56 -6.66 -3.06 12.20
CA TYR A 56 -6.32 -2.41 10.94
C TYR A 56 -5.93 -3.43 9.85
N ALA A 57 -5.15 -4.46 10.21
CA ALA A 57 -4.82 -5.55 9.32
C ALA A 57 -6.08 -6.29 8.82
N ASP A 58 -7.01 -6.57 9.73
CA ASP A 58 -8.27 -7.24 9.42
C ASP A 58 -9.17 -6.37 8.53
N GLN A 59 -9.21 -5.06 8.77
CA GLN A 59 -9.93 -4.12 7.90
C GLN A 59 -9.38 -4.15 6.47
N ILE A 60 -8.05 -4.08 6.28
CA ILE A 60 -7.47 -4.17 4.92
C ILE A 60 -7.82 -5.52 4.28
N CYS A 61 -7.73 -6.62 5.04
CA CYS A 61 -8.09 -7.94 4.53
C CYS A 61 -9.57 -8.02 4.10
N GLN A 62 -10.47 -7.38 4.84
CA GLN A 62 -11.90 -7.31 4.51
C GLN A 62 -12.14 -6.52 3.22
N GLU A 63 -11.47 -5.37 3.06
CA GLU A 63 -11.61 -4.48 1.89
C GLU A 63 -11.13 -5.15 0.59
N PHE A 64 -10.04 -5.92 0.66
CA PHE A 64 -9.50 -6.65 -0.49
C PHE A 64 -10.23 -7.99 -0.71
N GLY A 65 -10.71 -8.62 0.36
CA GLY A 65 -11.38 -9.90 0.37
C GLY A 65 -10.48 -11.08 -0.02
N ASN A 66 -11.01 -12.30 0.17
CA ASN A 66 -10.24 -13.54 -0.01
C ASN A 66 -9.73 -13.78 -1.44
N ARG A 67 -10.30 -13.10 -2.46
CA ARG A 67 -9.82 -13.21 -3.83
C ARG A 67 -8.45 -12.56 -4.01
N TRP A 68 -8.21 -11.43 -3.34
CA TRP A 68 -6.92 -10.76 -3.35
C TRP A 68 -6.02 -11.29 -2.24
N ILE A 69 -6.53 -11.44 -1.02
CA ILE A 69 -5.76 -11.82 0.17
C ILE A 69 -6.30 -13.15 0.71
N PRO A 70 -5.79 -14.30 0.23
CA PRO A 70 -6.35 -15.61 0.59
C PRO A 70 -5.99 -16.07 2.01
N SER A 71 -4.95 -15.47 2.60
CA SER A 71 -4.45 -15.82 3.93
C SER A 71 -4.68 -14.66 4.88
N LYS A 72 -5.20 -14.97 6.07
CA LYS A 72 -5.34 -14.01 7.16
C LYS A 72 -3.98 -13.44 7.59
N PRO A 73 -3.97 -12.27 8.27
CA PRO A 73 -2.78 -11.77 8.95
C PRO A 73 -2.20 -12.85 9.87
N HIS A 74 -0.90 -13.10 9.75
CA HIS A 74 -0.21 -14.10 10.57
C HIS A 74 1.03 -13.49 11.21
N ALA A 75 1.40 -14.03 12.37
CA ALA A 75 2.62 -13.64 13.05
C ALA A 75 3.85 -14.02 12.21
N VAL A 76 4.76 -13.05 12.06
CA VAL A 76 6.07 -13.19 11.44
C VAL A 76 7.08 -12.79 12.50
N SER A 77 7.77 -13.77 13.05
CA SER A 77 8.82 -13.53 14.04
C SER A 77 10.04 -12.93 13.34
N ARG A 78 10.45 -11.74 13.77
CA ARG A 78 11.81 -11.23 13.56
C ARG A 78 12.54 -11.26 14.90
N SER A 79 13.86 -11.27 14.85
CA SER A 79 14.77 -11.68 15.93
C SER A 79 14.51 -11.10 17.33
N ASN A 80 13.71 -10.03 17.48
CA ASN A 80 13.25 -9.48 18.77
C ASN A 80 11.80 -8.92 18.75
N SER A 81 11.00 -9.19 17.72
CA SER A 81 9.62 -8.69 17.62
C SER A 81 8.74 -9.57 16.74
N GLU A 82 7.47 -9.70 17.14
CA GLU A 82 6.44 -10.30 16.31
C GLU A 82 5.68 -9.22 15.56
N MET A 83 5.57 -9.39 14.24
CA MET A 83 4.80 -8.53 13.36
C MET A 83 3.69 -9.32 12.70
N LEU A 84 2.57 -8.69 12.39
CA LEU A 84 1.57 -9.26 11.49
C LEU A 84 2.03 -9.06 10.05
N GLY A 85 1.94 -10.11 9.25
CA GLY A 85 2.21 -10.10 7.81
C GLY A 85 1.03 -10.64 7.02
N PHE A 86 0.74 -10.01 5.89
CA PHE A 86 -0.21 -10.49 4.90
C PHE A 86 0.08 -9.82 3.55
N GLN A 87 -0.47 -10.40 2.48
CA GLN A 87 -0.14 -9.98 1.12
C GLN A 87 -1.23 -10.41 0.15
N THR A 88 -1.31 -9.71 -0.97
CA THR A 88 -2.14 -10.14 -2.08
C THR A 88 -1.53 -11.34 -2.81
N VAL A 89 -2.35 -12.04 -3.59
CA VAL A 89 -1.86 -12.84 -4.70
C VAL A 89 -1.04 -11.96 -5.66
N ALA A 90 -0.06 -12.57 -6.32
CA ALA A 90 0.68 -11.88 -7.38
C ALA A 90 -0.18 -11.80 -8.65
N SER A 91 -0.30 -10.61 -9.25
CA SER A 91 -1.08 -10.36 -10.46
C SER A 91 -0.41 -9.33 -11.36
N VAL A 92 -0.63 -9.46 -12.67
CA VAL A 92 -0.26 -8.46 -13.68
C VAL A 92 -1.10 -7.19 -13.57
N ASN A 93 -2.29 -7.28 -12.97
CA ASN A 93 -3.20 -6.14 -12.83
C ASN A 93 -2.73 -5.14 -11.75
N LEU A 94 -1.67 -5.47 -11.02
CA LEU A 94 -0.98 -4.56 -10.10
C LEU A 94 0.20 -3.82 -10.76
N THR A 95 0.50 -4.07 -12.04
CA THR A 95 1.55 -3.36 -12.79
C THR A 95 1.31 -1.86 -12.87
N GLY A 96 0.05 -1.42 -12.95
CA GLY A 96 -0.28 0.01 -12.89
C GLY A 96 0.21 0.68 -11.61
N LEU A 97 0.10 0.02 -10.46
CA LEU A 97 0.66 0.53 -9.20
C LEU A 97 2.19 0.49 -9.21
N ALA A 98 2.80 -0.54 -9.81
CA ALA A 98 4.25 -0.62 -9.94
C ALA A 98 4.81 0.56 -10.74
N HIS A 99 4.19 0.91 -11.87
CA HIS A 99 4.60 2.05 -12.66
C HIS A 99 4.47 3.38 -11.91
N LEU A 100 3.53 3.50 -10.96
CA LEU A 100 3.37 4.71 -10.16
C LEU A 100 4.44 4.85 -9.08
N PHE A 101 4.79 3.76 -8.40
CA PHE A 101 5.61 3.81 -7.19
C PHE A 101 7.04 3.33 -7.36
N LEU A 102 7.36 2.59 -8.43
CA LEU A 102 8.64 1.92 -8.57
C LEU A 102 9.45 2.43 -9.76
N GLU A 103 10.76 2.43 -9.58
CA GLU A 103 11.74 2.61 -10.63
C GLU A 103 12.74 1.46 -10.60
N GLU A 104 13.21 1.06 -11.79
CA GLU A 104 14.24 0.04 -11.92
C GLU A 104 15.59 0.65 -11.58
N ASN A 105 16.30 0.03 -10.64
CA ASN A 105 17.66 0.37 -10.26
C ASN A 105 18.52 -0.90 -10.34
N GLY A 106 19.12 -1.10 -11.52
CA GLY A 106 19.85 -2.32 -11.86
C GLY A 106 18.93 -3.54 -11.84
N ARG A 107 19.18 -4.51 -10.96
CA ARG A 107 18.36 -5.74 -10.83
C ARG A 107 17.27 -5.63 -9.76
N ARG A 108 16.96 -4.42 -9.29
CA ARG A 108 16.01 -4.19 -8.19
C ARG A 108 15.01 -3.11 -8.60
N PHE A 109 13.86 -3.13 -7.93
CA PHE A 109 12.89 -2.05 -8.00
C PHE A 109 12.93 -1.28 -6.68
N VAL A 110 13.03 0.04 -6.77
CA VAL A 110 13.07 0.94 -5.62
C VAL A 110 11.81 1.79 -5.60
N LYS A 111 11.25 2.02 -4.41
CA LYS A 111 10.11 2.91 -4.22
C LYS A 111 10.60 4.34 -4.40
N VAL A 112 9.98 5.07 -5.30
CA VAL A 112 10.29 6.47 -5.61
C VAL A 112 9.00 7.28 -5.63
N TYR A 113 9.11 8.57 -5.35
CA TYR A 113 8.02 9.50 -5.60
C TYR A 113 8.09 10.01 -7.03
N LYS A 114 6.97 9.98 -7.76
CA LYS A 114 6.87 10.52 -9.12
C LYS A 114 5.93 11.73 -9.11
N PRO A 115 6.34 12.90 -9.64
CA PRO A 115 5.46 14.06 -9.72
C PRO A 115 4.12 13.73 -10.38
N GLY A 116 3.04 14.24 -9.78
CA GLY A 116 1.65 13.93 -10.15
C GLY A 116 1.03 12.77 -9.38
N LEU A 117 1.80 11.98 -8.62
CA LEU A 117 1.26 10.84 -7.88
C LEU A 117 0.17 11.27 -6.90
N VAL A 118 0.43 12.29 -6.07
CA VAL A 118 -0.56 12.80 -5.12
C VAL A 118 -1.67 13.53 -5.86
N ARG A 119 -1.33 14.45 -6.77
CA ARG A 119 -2.30 15.29 -7.49
C ARG A 119 -3.28 14.47 -8.32
N ASP A 120 -2.82 13.38 -8.94
CA ASP A 120 -3.61 12.64 -9.93
C ASP A 120 -4.17 11.32 -9.37
N HIS A 121 -3.62 10.77 -8.27
CA HIS A 121 -4.02 9.44 -7.79
C HIS A 121 -4.45 9.34 -6.32
N LEU A 122 -4.06 10.25 -5.43
CA LEU A 122 -4.42 10.18 -4.01
C LEU A 122 -5.84 10.72 -3.72
N THR A 123 -6.79 9.87 -3.37
CA THR A 123 -8.14 10.32 -2.95
C THR A 123 -8.21 10.63 -1.44
N ASN A 124 -9.32 11.21 -0.96
CA ASN A 124 -9.58 11.36 0.48
C ASN A 124 -9.46 10.03 1.24
N ARG A 125 -9.89 8.92 0.63
CA ARG A 125 -9.75 7.57 1.21
C ARG A 125 -8.28 7.17 1.25
N GLY A 126 -7.56 7.35 0.15
CA GLY A 126 -6.12 7.07 0.13
C GLY A 126 -5.36 7.89 1.18
N LEU A 127 -5.68 9.18 1.33
CA LEU A 127 -5.08 10.06 2.34
C LEU A 127 -5.37 9.58 3.76
N ALA A 128 -6.58 9.08 4.03
CA ALA A 128 -6.92 8.49 5.33
C ALA A 128 -6.06 7.26 5.65
N TYR A 129 -5.87 6.35 4.68
CA TYR A 129 -5.00 5.19 4.85
C TYR A 129 -3.52 5.57 4.99
N TRP A 130 -3.05 6.56 4.22
CA TRP A 130 -1.70 7.07 4.38
C TRP A 130 -1.48 7.70 5.78
N PHE A 131 -2.46 8.44 6.29
CA PHE A 131 -2.41 8.98 7.65
C PHE A 131 -2.47 7.88 8.73
N MET A 132 -3.21 6.80 8.52
CA MET A 132 -3.23 5.68 9.47
C MET A 132 -1.88 4.94 9.53
N ASP A 133 -1.14 4.90 8.42
CA ASP A 133 0.20 4.30 8.36
C ASP A 133 1.26 5.25 8.95
N ASP A 134 1.40 6.45 8.37
CA ASP A 134 2.53 7.36 8.62
C ASP A 134 2.14 8.71 9.22
N GLY A 135 0.86 8.91 9.57
CA GLY A 135 0.36 10.13 10.17
C GLY A 135 0.70 10.27 11.65
N GLY A 136 0.79 11.51 12.12
CA GLY A 136 1.06 11.79 13.53
C GLY A 136 0.73 13.21 13.94
N LYS A 137 0.87 13.48 15.24
CA LYS A 137 0.79 14.85 15.78
C LYS A 137 2.11 15.57 15.54
N ALA A 138 2.04 16.86 15.21
CA ALA A 138 3.23 17.72 15.23
C ALA A 138 3.72 17.99 16.65
N ASP A 139 2.80 17.95 17.64
CA ASP A 139 3.09 18.18 19.05
C ASP A 139 2.45 17.09 19.91
N TYR A 140 3.28 16.38 20.67
CA TYR A 140 2.87 15.32 21.61
C TYR A 140 2.76 15.82 23.06
N THR A 141 2.98 17.11 23.31
CA THR A 141 2.81 17.72 24.64
C THR A 141 1.33 17.90 25.00
N SER A 142 1.06 18.21 26.26
CA SER A 142 -0.30 18.40 26.78
C SER A 142 -1.01 19.63 26.19
N ASN A 143 -0.26 20.62 25.70
CA ASN A 143 -0.80 21.81 25.04
C ASN A 143 -0.95 21.57 23.53
N GLN A 144 -1.83 20.64 23.17
CA GLN A 144 -1.95 20.07 21.83
C GLN A 144 -2.27 21.13 20.78
N GLY A 145 -1.24 21.63 20.10
CA GLY A 145 -1.40 22.31 18.82
C GLY A 145 -2.17 21.42 17.83
N LYS A 146 -2.84 22.03 16.86
CA LYS A 146 -3.64 21.30 15.84
C LYS A 146 -2.80 20.80 14.66
N GLY A 147 -1.48 20.92 14.73
CA GLY A 147 -0.58 20.52 13.67
C GLY A 147 -0.53 18.99 13.52
N ILE A 148 -0.53 18.53 12.27
CA ILE A 148 -0.36 17.13 11.90
C ILE A 148 0.88 16.97 11.03
N VAL A 149 1.45 15.77 11.03
CA VAL A 149 2.59 15.39 10.18
C VAL A 149 2.28 14.11 9.42
N LEU A 150 2.89 13.97 8.25
CA LEU A 150 3.02 12.70 7.52
C LEU A 150 4.52 12.37 7.48
N ASN A 151 4.90 11.19 7.96
CA ASN A 151 6.29 10.78 8.06
C ASN A 151 6.83 10.26 6.71
N THR A 152 7.22 11.17 5.82
CA THR A 152 7.63 10.83 4.44
C THR A 152 9.13 10.59 4.27
N HIS A 153 9.84 10.21 5.34
CA HIS A 153 11.30 10.05 5.35
C HIS A 153 11.82 8.93 4.43
N GLY A 154 10.94 8.08 3.90
CA GLY A 154 11.27 7.07 2.89
C GLY A 154 11.42 7.62 1.46
N PHE A 155 11.10 8.89 1.23
CA PHE A 155 11.25 9.57 -0.06
C PHE A 155 12.39 10.58 -0.03
N GLU A 156 12.95 10.87 -1.21
CA GLU A 156 13.95 11.92 -1.38
C GLU A 156 13.35 13.32 -1.16
N GLU A 157 14.18 14.29 -0.80
CA GLU A 157 13.75 15.67 -0.48
C GLU A 157 12.92 16.30 -1.60
N GLN A 158 13.35 16.16 -2.87
CA GLN A 158 12.56 16.69 -3.99
C GLN A 158 11.19 16.02 -4.12
N GLY A 159 11.10 14.72 -3.79
CA GLY A 159 9.83 14.00 -3.72
C GLY A 159 8.93 14.55 -2.63
N VAL A 160 9.47 14.83 -1.43
CA VAL A 160 8.72 15.44 -0.32
C VAL A 160 8.25 16.86 -0.66
N ILE A 161 9.07 17.66 -1.32
CA ILE A 161 8.67 18.99 -1.79
C ILE A 161 7.49 18.90 -2.77
N ALA A 162 7.56 17.98 -3.74
CA ALA A 162 6.48 17.76 -4.69
C ALA A 162 5.19 17.25 -4.01
N ILE A 163 5.30 16.34 -3.03
CA ILE A 163 4.18 15.91 -2.19
C ILE A 163 3.49 17.13 -1.54
N CYS A 164 4.25 18.03 -0.92
CA CYS A 164 3.69 19.21 -0.25
C CYS A 164 2.93 20.12 -1.23
N GLN A 165 3.50 20.36 -2.41
CA GLN A 165 2.87 21.17 -3.46
C GLN A 165 1.58 20.52 -3.96
N GLU A 166 1.62 19.23 -4.28
CA GLU A 166 0.48 18.50 -4.82
C GLU A 166 -0.64 18.31 -3.79
N LEU A 167 -0.32 18.17 -2.50
CA LEU A 167 -1.32 18.16 -1.42
C LEU A 167 -2.05 19.51 -1.36
N ALA A 168 -1.32 20.62 -1.43
CA ALA A 168 -1.90 21.97 -1.37
C ALA A 168 -2.71 22.35 -2.64
N GLU A 169 -2.36 21.77 -3.79
CA GLU A 169 -3.13 21.95 -5.02
C GLU A 169 -4.42 21.12 -5.04
N ARG A 170 -4.40 19.94 -4.42
CA ARG A 170 -5.49 18.95 -4.52
C ARG A 170 -6.57 19.10 -3.45
N PHE A 171 -6.22 19.53 -2.23
CA PHE A 171 -7.11 19.54 -1.06
C PHE A 171 -7.17 20.93 -0.41
#